data_AF-A0A1H0M8X8-F1
#
_entry.id   AF-A0A1H0M8X8-F1
#
_cell.length_a   1.000
_cell.length_b   1.000
_cell.length_c   1.000
_cell.angle_alpha   90.00
_cell.angle_beta   90.00
_cell.angle_gamma   90.00
#
_symmetry.space_group_name_H-M   'P 1'
#
loop_
_entity.id
_entity.type
_entity.pdbx_description
1 polymer ?
#
loop_
_entity_poly.entity_id
_entity_poly.type
_entity_poly.pdbx_seq_one_letter_code
_entity_poly.pdbx_strand_id
1 'polypeptide(L)'
;MTALVIEDQPLVSLGMQRLLERMPGIGAVRALEPAGILTLEPGPETSIVVYGMSGDSSDNWYLLRQLHQTLPHARILLLSDNMWLRVPASLETCGVVEQLPKSASIERMEAVVLQMLGCDGFLPMRGGFGEARQPAYHPRVAS
;
A
#
# COMPACT_ATOMS: atom_id res chain seq x y z
N MET A 1 -14.91 7.69 5.02
CA MET A 1 -14.33 7.20 3.75
C MET A 1 -14.66 5.72 3.60
N THR A 2 -14.96 5.20 2.40
CA THR A 2 -15.16 3.75 2.21
C THR A 2 -13.83 3.05 2.05
N ALA A 3 -13.77 1.78 2.45
CA ALA A 3 -12.58 0.95 2.28
C ALA A 3 -12.87 -0.34 1.52
N LEU A 4 -11.88 -0.79 0.76
CA LEU A 4 -11.93 -2.01 -0.03
C LEU A 4 -10.69 -2.84 0.25
N VAL A 5 -10.88 -4.12 0.55
CA VAL A 5 -9.81 -5.11 0.73
C VAL A 5 -9.81 -6.03 -0.47
N ILE A 6 -8.66 -6.13 -1.14
CA ILE A 6 -8.45 -6.99 -2.30
C ILE A 6 -7.31 -7.94 -1.94
N GLU A 7 -7.65 -9.19 -1.63
CA GLU A 7 -6.67 -10.18 -1.16
C GLU A 7 -7.20 -11.58 -1.47
N ASP A 8 -6.32 -12.44 -1.97
CA ASP A 8 -6.62 -13.83 -2.32
C ASP A 8 -6.60 -14.76 -1.10
N GLN A 9 -5.80 -14.45 -0.08
CA GLN A 9 -5.75 -15.25 1.15
C GLN A 9 -6.89 -14.88 2.11
N PRO A 10 -7.84 -15.79 2.39
CA PRO A 10 -9.06 -15.46 3.16
C PRO A 10 -8.79 -14.91 4.56
N LEU A 11 -7.77 -15.45 5.24
CA LEU A 11 -7.42 -15.01 6.60
C LEU A 11 -6.80 -13.61 6.62
N VAL A 12 -5.98 -13.28 5.63
CA VAL A 12 -5.40 -11.93 5.50
C VAL A 12 -6.50 -10.94 5.16
N SER A 13 -7.37 -11.29 4.21
CA SER A 13 -8.52 -10.48 3.83
C SER A 13 -9.43 -10.18 5.03
N LEU A 14 -9.78 -11.21 5.81
CA LEU A 14 -10.59 -11.05 7.02
C LEU A 14 -9.89 -10.20 8.08
N GLY A 15 -8.60 -10.44 8.32
CA GLY A 15 -7.80 -9.66 9.27
C GLY A 15 -7.77 -8.17 8.90
N MET A 16 -7.61 -7.85 7.62
CA MET A 16 -7.62 -6.48 7.11
C MET A 16 -9.00 -5.84 7.19
N GLN A 17 -10.07 -6.58 6.88
CA GLN A 17 -11.44 -6.08 7.06
C GLN A 17 -11.69 -5.69 8.52
N ARG A 18 -11.37 -6.58 9.46
CA ARG A 18 -11.53 -6.34 10.91
C ARG A 18 -10.64 -5.21 11.42
N LEU A 19 -9.50 -4.97 10.78
CA LEU A 19 -8.63 -3.83 11.08
C LEU A 19 -9.25 -2.53 10.59
N LEU A 20 -9.71 -2.47 9.35
CA LEU A 20 -10.28 -1.24 8.80
C LEU A 20 -11.62 -0.88 9.45
N GLU A 21 -12.46 -1.86 9.77
CA GLU A 21 -13.77 -1.64 10.42
C GLU A 21 -13.67 -0.98 11.80
N ARG A 22 -12.57 -1.22 12.54
CA ARG A 22 -12.34 -0.60 13.85
C ARG A 22 -11.69 0.78 13.77
N MET A 23 -11.22 1.20 12.59
CA MET A 23 -10.47 2.45 12.46
C MET A 23 -11.42 3.65 12.37
N PRO A 24 -11.14 4.74 13.10
CA PRO A 24 -11.92 5.96 12.99
C PRO A 24 -11.78 6.58 11.60
N GLY A 25 -12.89 7.09 11.05
CA GLY A 25 -12.93 7.71 9.71
C GLY A 25 -13.14 6.72 8.55
N ILE A 26 -13.03 5.41 8.81
CA ILE A 26 -13.44 4.37 7.88
C ILE A 26 -14.93 4.07 8.09
N GLY A 27 -15.69 4.08 7.00
CA GLY A 27 -17.09 3.71 6.96
C GLY A 27 -17.26 2.25 6.53
N ALA A 28 -18.08 2.01 5.52
CA ALA A 28 -18.27 0.67 4.98
C ALA A 28 -16.95 0.08 4.45
N VAL A 29 -16.66 -1.15 4.90
CA VAL A 29 -15.55 -1.97 4.42
C VAL A 29 -16.11 -3.11 3.59
N ARG A 30 -15.55 -3.32 2.40
CA ARG A 30 -15.88 -4.45 1.53
C ARG A 30 -14.63 -5.26 1.26
N ALA A 31 -14.79 -6.53 0.94
CA ALA A 31 -13.72 -7.34 0.42
C ALA A 31 -14.10 -8.02 -0.88
N LEU A 32 -13.10 -8.21 -1.73
CA LEU A 32 -13.20 -8.96 -2.96
C LEU A 32 -11.91 -9.74 -3.21
N GLU A 33 -12.02 -10.83 -3.95
CA GLU A 33 -10.85 -11.55 -4.48
C GLU A 33 -10.26 -10.76 -5.67
N PRO A 34 -8.95 -10.85 -5.94
CA PRO A 34 -8.32 -10.06 -7.00
C PRO A 34 -8.99 -10.13 -8.38
N ALA A 35 -9.52 -11.31 -8.76
CA ALA A 35 -10.26 -11.48 -10.01
C ALA A 35 -11.55 -10.63 -10.10
N GLY A 36 -12.15 -10.31 -8.95
CA GLY A 36 -13.34 -9.46 -8.85
C GLY A 36 -13.12 -7.99 -9.22
N ILE A 37 -11.86 -7.54 -9.38
CA ILE A 37 -11.56 -6.19 -9.89
C ILE A 37 -12.18 -6.00 -11.29
N LEU A 38 -12.18 -7.04 -12.12
CA LEU A 38 -12.64 -6.97 -13.50
C LEU A 38 -14.15 -6.71 -13.63
N THR A 39 -14.90 -6.99 -12.56
CA THR A 39 -16.35 -6.79 -12.47
C THR A 39 -16.69 -5.68 -11.49
N LEU A 40 -15.71 -4.91 -11.03
CA LEU A 40 -15.93 -3.85 -10.06
C LEU A 40 -16.60 -2.67 -10.77
N GLU A 41 -17.76 -2.28 -10.27
CA GLU A 41 -18.42 -1.06 -10.72
C GLU A 41 -17.70 0.19 -10.19
N PRO A 42 -17.72 1.30 -10.94
CA PRO A 42 -17.18 2.58 -10.47
C PRO A 42 -17.77 2.95 -9.10
N GLY A 43 -16.89 3.25 -8.15
CA GLY A 43 -17.24 3.58 -6.77
C GLY A 43 -17.25 5.09 -6.49
N PRO A 44 -17.59 5.50 -5.25
CA PRO A 44 -17.58 6.90 -4.84
C PRO A 44 -16.20 7.56 -4.99
N GLU A 45 -16.18 8.90 -5.03
CA GLU A 45 -15.01 9.73 -5.41
C GLU A 45 -13.70 9.50 -4.65
N THR A 46 -13.68 8.88 -3.47
CA THR A 46 -12.41 8.54 -2.80
C THR A 46 -12.57 7.32 -1.87
N SER A 47 -11.78 6.28 -2.11
CA SER A 47 -11.75 5.06 -1.30
C SER A 47 -10.33 4.71 -0.88
N ILE A 48 -10.17 4.10 0.31
CA ILE A 48 -8.93 3.43 0.69
C ILE A 48 -8.99 2.01 0.16
N VAL A 49 -7.95 1.58 -0.55
CA VAL A 49 -7.86 0.22 -1.05
C VAL A 49 -6.64 -0.44 -0.46
N VAL A 50 -6.81 -1.59 0.18
CA VAL A 50 -5.72 -2.47 0.59
C VAL A 50 -5.62 -3.57 -0.46
N TYR A 51 -4.52 -3.60 -1.22
CA TYR A 51 -4.28 -4.58 -2.27
C TYR A 51 -3.16 -5.52 -1.86
N GLY A 52 -3.48 -6.80 -1.68
CA GLY A 52 -2.53 -7.87 -1.43
C GLY A 52 -1.99 -8.43 -2.74
N MET A 53 -0.68 -8.28 -2.97
CA MET A 53 -0.02 -8.99 -4.06
C MET A 53 0.17 -10.45 -3.69
N SER A 54 -0.22 -11.34 -4.60
CA SER A 54 0.11 -12.75 -4.51
C SER A 54 1.47 -13.00 -5.19
N GLY A 55 2.30 -13.87 -4.62
CA GLY A 55 3.67 -14.08 -5.10
C GLY A 55 3.77 -14.68 -6.50
N ASP A 56 2.74 -15.41 -6.94
CA ASP A 56 2.75 -16.24 -8.16
C ASP A 56 2.06 -15.59 -9.37
N SER A 57 1.54 -14.36 -9.26
CA SER A 57 0.72 -13.76 -10.33
C SER A 57 1.44 -12.62 -11.07
N SER A 58 1.82 -12.90 -12.32
CA SER A 58 2.17 -11.87 -13.33
C SER A 58 1.06 -10.83 -13.52
N ASP A 59 -0.17 -11.22 -13.18
CA ASP A 59 -1.39 -10.45 -13.44
C ASP A 59 -1.63 -9.37 -12.38
N ASN A 60 -0.88 -9.36 -11.27
CA ASN A 60 -1.07 -8.36 -10.21
C ASN A 60 -0.93 -6.92 -10.71
N TRP A 61 0.05 -6.66 -11.59
CA TRP A 61 0.24 -5.34 -12.18
C TRP A 61 -0.82 -4.98 -13.22
N TYR A 62 -1.39 -5.98 -13.89
CA TYR A 62 -2.53 -5.76 -14.77
C TYR A 62 -3.78 -5.40 -13.97
N LEU A 63 -4.08 -6.16 -12.91
CA LEU A 63 -5.20 -5.91 -12.02
C LEU A 63 -5.09 -4.56 -11.31
N LEU A 64 -3.89 -4.16 -10.87
CA LEU A 64 -3.66 -2.84 -10.28
C LEU A 64 -3.99 -1.70 -11.27
N ARG A 65 -3.63 -1.85 -12.55
CA ARG A 65 -3.99 -0.88 -13.61
C ARG A 65 -5.48 -0.83 -13.85
N GLN A 66 -6.15 -1.98 -13.91
CA GLN A 66 -7.60 -2.05 -14.05
C GLN A 66 -8.30 -1.39 -12.85
N LEU A 67 -7.85 -1.67 -11.64
CA LEU A 67 -8.35 -1.05 -10.42
C LEU A 67 -8.21 0.48 -10.47
N HIS A 68 -7.07 1.00 -10.88
CA HIS A 68 -6.87 2.44 -11.03
C HIS A 68 -7.78 3.05 -12.11
N GLN A 69 -8.04 2.34 -13.22
CA GLN A 69 -8.97 2.81 -14.25
C GLN A 69 -10.42 2.88 -13.71
N THR A 70 -10.83 1.90 -12.91
CA THR A 70 -12.17 1.85 -12.31
C THR A 70 -12.33 2.84 -11.16
N LEU A 71 -11.29 3.01 -10.34
CA LEU A 71 -11.25 3.87 -9.15
C LEU A 71 -10.05 4.84 -9.22
N PRO A 72 -10.09 5.87 -10.08
CA PRO A 72 -8.93 6.74 -10.35
C PRO A 72 -8.46 7.57 -9.13
N HIS A 73 -9.33 7.76 -8.15
CA HIS A 73 -9.06 8.51 -6.93
C HIS A 73 -8.83 7.63 -5.70
N ALA A 74 -8.71 6.31 -5.89
CA ALA A 74 -8.39 5.40 -4.81
C ALA A 74 -6.97 5.66 -4.27
N ARG A 75 -6.83 5.64 -2.94
CA ARG A 75 -5.54 5.64 -2.25
C ARG A 75 -5.20 4.19 -1.93
N ILE A 76 -4.17 3.64 -2.57
CA ILE A 76 -3.87 2.21 -2.51
C ILE A 76 -2.69 1.94 -1.57
N LEU A 77 -2.92 1.08 -0.57
CA LEU A 77 -1.91 0.45 0.27
C LEU A 77 -1.58 -0.92 -0.31
N LEU A 78 -0.34 -1.12 -0.73
CA LEU A 78 0.12 -2.38 -1.33
C LEU A 78 0.72 -3.29 -0.25
N LEU A 79 0.21 -4.51 -0.11
CA LEU A 79 0.78 -5.53 0.78
C LEU A 79 1.50 -6.61 -0.04
N SER A 80 2.80 -6.80 0.17
CA SER A 80 3.60 -7.78 -0.58
C SER A 80 4.80 -8.27 0.22
N ASP A 81 4.95 -9.59 0.35
CA ASP A 81 6.12 -10.20 1.01
C ASP A 81 7.40 -10.09 0.17
N ASN A 82 7.27 -9.82 -1.13
CA ASN A 82 8.41 -9.55 -2.00
C ASN A 82 8.69 -8.05 -2.09
N MET A 83 9.32 -7.51 -1.05
CA MET A 83 9.67 -6.07 -0.94
C MET A 83 10.71 -5.60 -1.98
N TRP A 84 11.26 -6.50 -2.78
CA TRP A 84 12.25 -6.20 -3.82
C TRP A 84 11.60 -5.77 -5.14
N LEU A 85 10.28 -5.89 -5.25
CA LEU A 85 9.51 -5.27 -6.31
C LEU A 85 9.55 -3.75 -6.10
N ARG A 86 10.55 -3.09 -6.68
CA ARG A 86 10.39 -1.67 -7.00
C ARG A 86 9.11 -1.56 -7.81
N VAL A 87 8.15 -0.80 -7.29
CA VAL A 87 6.96 -0.45 -8.06
C VAL A 87 7.45 0.09 -9.40
N PRO A 88 7.13 -0.56 -10.53
CA PRO A 88 7.52 -0.07 -11.84
C PRO A 88 7.13 1.40 -11.96
N ALA A 89 8.00 2.26 -12.49
CA ALA A 89 7.72 3.70 -12.65
C ALA A 89 6.39 3.96 -13.38
N SER A 90 5.97 3.03 -14.25
CA SER A 90 4.67 3.03 -14.94
C SER A 90 3.44 2.88 -14.03
N LEU A 91 3.63 2.60 -12.74
CA LEU A 91 2.58 2.40 -11.74
C LEU A 91 2.62 3.42 -10.61
N GLU A 92 3.59 4.35 -10.62
CA GLU A 92 3.55 5.54 -9.75
C GLU A 92 2.28 6.37 -10.01
N THR A 93 1.72 6.26 -11.23
CA THR A 93 0.45 6.87 -11.62
C THR A 93 -0.79 6.12 -11.12
N CYS A 94 -0.66 4.89 -10.60
CA CYS A 94 -1.81 4.04 -10.25
C CYS A 94 -2.39 4.30 -8.84
N GLY A 95 -2.01 5.39 -8.18
CA GLY A 95 -2.57 5.76 -6.87
C GLY A 95 -2.05 4.93 -5.69
N VAL A 96 -0.95 4.17 -5.87
CA VAL A 96 -0.24 3.52 -4.77
C VAL A 96 0.44 4.58 -3.92
N VAL A 97 0.05 4.66 -2.66
CA VAL A 97 0.60 5.63 -1.71
C VAL A 97 1.77 5.06 -0.94
N GLU A 98 1.67 3.80 -0.50
CA GLU A 98 2.69 3.13 0.32
C GLU A 98 2.65 1.61 0.11
N GLN A 99 3.78 0.95 0.37
CA GLN A 99 3.92 -0.50 0.33
C GLN A 99 4.41 -1.06 1.66
N LEU A 100 3.79 -2.14 2.13
CA LEU A 100 4.18 -2.86 3.35
C LEU A 100 4.32 -4.36 3.08
N PRO A 101 5.16 -5.08 3.83
CA PRO A 101 5.11 -6.54 3.84
C PRO A 101 3.78 -7.03 4.45
N LYS A 102 3.29 -8.22 4.07
CA LYS A 102 2.07 -8.78 4.70
C LYS A 102 2.33 -9.08 6.19
N SER A 103 3.59 -9.29 6.56
CA SER A 103 4.05 -9.43 7.94
C SER A 103 4.20 -8.11 8.72
N ALA A 104 3.80 -6.97 8.15
CA ALA A 104 3.85 -5.70 8.86
C ALA A 104 3.00 -5.76 10.15
N SER A 105 3.46 -5.05 11.19
CA SER A 105 2.70 -4.97 12.44
C SER A 105 1.38 -4.21 12.23
N ILE A 106 0.40 -4.51 13.07
CA ILE A 106 -0.92 -3.86 13.02
C ILE A 106 -0.79 -2.35 13.18
N GLU A 107 0.05 -1.90 14.11
CA GLU A 107 0.29 -0.49 14.39
C GLU A 107 0.86 0.24 13.18
N ARG A 108 1.76 -0.41 12.42
CA ARG A 108 2.33 0.17 11.21
C ARG A 108 1.29 0.29 10.10
N MET A 109 0.43 -0.71 9.93
CA MET A 109 -0.66 -0.66 8.95
C MET A 109 -1.66 0.44 9.30
N GLU A 110 -2.07 0.54 10.57
CA GLU A 110 -2.99 1.57 11.05
C GLU A 110 -2.41 2.98 10.86
N ALA A 111 -1.13 3.19 11.18
CA ALA A 111 -0.46 4.48 10.99
C ALA A 111 -0.47 4.95 9.53
N VAL A 112 -0.21 4.04 8.58
CA VAL A 112 -0.25 4.35 7.14
C VAL A 112 -1.66 4.67 6.68
N VAL A 113 -2.66 3.88 7.11
CA VAL A 113 -4.06 4.14 6.74
C VAL A 113 -4.55 5.47 7.34
N LEU A 114 -4.17 5.82 8.56
CA LEU A 114 -4.48 7.13 9.17
C LEU A 114 -3.83 8.29 8.40
N GLN A 115 -2.58 8.12 7.94
CA GLN A 115 -1.94 9.09 7.07
C GLN A 115 -2.70 9.24 5.74
N MET A 116 -3.11 8.12 5.14
CA MET A 116 -3.92 8.13 3.92
C MET A 116 -5.29 8.78 4.13
N LEU A 117 -5.84 8.83 5.34
CA LEU A 117 -7.08 9.55 5.64
C LEU A 117 -6.92 11.07 5.72
N GLY A 118 -5.68 11.57 5.70
CA GLY A 118 -5.40 12.99 5.90
C GLY A 118 -5.58 13.43 7.36
N CYS A 119 -5.46 12.51 8.32
CA CYS A 119 -5.30 12.87 9.72
C CYS A 119 -3.92 13.53 9.88
N ASP A 120 -3.88 14.86 9.74
CA ASP A 120 -2.68 15.69 9.85
C ASP A 120 -1.95 15.40 11.18
N GLY A 121 -0.75 14.81 11.07
CA GLY A 121 0.10 14.52 12.22
C GLY A 121 1.17 13.44 11.96
N PHE A 122 1.00 12.59 10.96
CA PHE A 122 2.01 11.57 10.62
C PHE A 122 2.87 12.01 9.44
N LEU A 123 4.05 12.56 9.73
CA LEU A 123 5.08 12.79 8.72
C LEU A 123 5.50 11.43 8.13
N PRO A 124 5.42 11.24 6.80
CA PRO A 124 5.95 10.02 6.20
C PRO A 124 7.44 9.96 6.53
N MET A 125 7.87 8.88 7.19
CA MET A 125 9.27 8.50 7.20
C MET A 125 9.63 8.21 5.74
N ARG A 126 10.10 9.23 5.03
CA ARG A 126 10.77 9.06 3.74
C ARG A 126 11.79 7.95 3.93
N GLY A 127 11.60 6.85 3.21
CA GLY A 127 12.51 5.72 3.20
C GLY A 127 13.92 6.19 2.82
N GLY A 128 14.74 6.43 3.84
CA GLY A 128 16.16 6.65 3.70
C GLY A 128 16.86 5.32 3.48
N PHE A 129 16.69 4.73 2.30
CA PHE A 129 17.66 3.77 1.77
C PHE A 129 18.49 4.49 0.72
N GLY A 130 19.66 4.98 1.13
CA GLY A 130 20.74 5.38 0.24
C GLY A 130 21.17 6.84 0.35
N GLU A 131 21.96 7.18 1.38
CA GLU A 131 23.22 7.93 1.22
C GLU A 131 23.87 8.10 2.61
N ALA A 132 24.54 7.04 3.09
CA ALA A 132 25.62 7.26 4.04
C ALA A 132 26.81 7.76 3.22
N ARG A 133 26.98 9.08 3.17
CA ARG A 133 28.20 9.75 2.71
C ARG A 133 29.43 9.00 3.24
N GLN A 134 30.31 8.59 2.34
CA GLN A 134 31.66 8.16 2.69
C GLN A 134 32.31 9.23 3.57
N PRO A 135 32.87 8.89 4.74
CA PRO A 135 33.73 9.82 5.45
C PRO A 135 35.02 9.99 4.64
N ALA A 136 35.34 11.23 4.28
CA ALA A 136 36.59 11.58 3.63
C ALA A 136 37.77 11.15 4.51
N TYR A 137 38.55 10.19 4.02
CA TYR A 137 39.78 9.74 4.64
C TYR A 137 40.86 10.80 4.42
N HIS A 138 41.19 11.57 5.46
CA HIS A 138 42.39 12.42 5.46
C HIS A 138 43.56 11.64 6.05
N PRO A 139 44.62 11.32 5.28
CA PRO A 139 45.82 10.73 5.84
C PRO A 139 46.56 11.78 6.69
N ARG A 140 46.79 11.48 7.97
CA ARG A 140 47.70 12.28 8.82
C ARG A 140 49.13 11.99 8.39
N VAL A 141 49.82 13.02 7.90
CA VAL A 141 51.26 13.01 7.67
C VAL A 141 51.97 13.04 9.02
N ALA A 142 52.92 12.14 9.19
CA ALA A 142 53.76 12.00 10.37
C ALA A 142 54.70 13.21 10.53
N SER A 143 54.97 13.60 11.78
CA SER A 143 56.15 14.33 12.23
C SER A 143 56.44 13.93 13.67
#